data_AF-A5FGR3-F1
#
_entry.id   AF-A5FGR3-F1
#
_cell.length_a   1.000
_cell.length_b   1.000
_cell.length_c   1.000
_cell.angle_alpha   90.00
_cell.angle_beta   90.00
_cell.angle_gamma   90.00
#
_symmetry.space_group_name_H-M   'P 1'
#
loop_
_entity.id
_entity.type
_entity.pdbx_description
1 polymer ?
#
loop_
_entity_poly.entity_id
_entity_poly.type
_entity_poly.pdbx_seq_one_letter_code
_entity_poly.pdbx_strand_id
1 'polypeptide(L)'
;MQRINRFAASVAALMFMGITFYSCDSKPDDKRKVYLLEDKKKVTDTPDQKTDSISYFLKECVNRTLTGIKTDELKYFSKEKNDTVLVIVKVGDMKGIEKSSRKELLFAVEDCLKAVDYFKNKKIYIDVEGRFNTLLVKTPVKADLDGKFADSDLILPFYGKNIIPNKETK
;
A
#
# COMPACT_ATOMS: atom_id res chain seq x y z
N MET A 1 -24.34 34.96 64.77
CA MET A 1 -25.07 34.03 63.88
C MET A 1 -24.39 34.09 62.51
N GLN A 2 -23.31 33.36 62.22
CA GLN A 2 -23.21 31.92 61.95
C GLN A 2 -24.22 31.40 60.91
N ARG A 3 -23.78 31.26 59.65
CA ARG A 3 -23.81 29.99 58.91
C ARG A 3 -22.98 30.10 57.63
N ILE A 4 -21.78 29.54 57.72
CA ILE A 4 -20.88 29.27 56.61
C ILE A 4 -21.44 28.03 55.90
N ASN A 5 -21.98 28.18 54.68
CA ASN A 5 -22.28 27.06 53.81
C ASN A 5 -21.03 26.70 53.00
N ARG A 6 -20.17 25.89 53.63
CA ARG A 6 -19.26 24.97 52.96
C ARG A 6 -20.11 23.87 52.33
N PHE A 7 -20.30 23.84 51.01
CA PHE A 7 -20.66 22.61 50.26
C PHE A 7 -20.80 22.93 48.77
N ALA A 8 -19.69 23.18 48.06
CA ALA A 8 -19.60 23.07 46.59
C ALA A 8 -18.15 23.19 46.10
N ALA A 9 -17.22 22.52 46.76
CA ALA A 9 -15.84 22.40 46.28
C ALA A 9 -15.42 20.94 46.36
N SER A 10 -16.11 20.08 45.58
CA SER A 10 -15.71 18.68 45.38
C SER A 10 -16.62 17.99 44.36
N VAL A 11 -16.50 18.29 43.06
CA VAL A 11 -16.90 17.34 41.97
C VAL A 11 -16.09 17.57 40.66
N ALA A 12 -15.64 18.77 40.32
CA ALA A 12 -15.05 19.03 38.98
C ALA A 12 -13.53 18.80 38.86
N ALA A 13 -12.95 17.81 39.55
CA ALA A 13 -11.52 17.47 39.47
C ALA A 13 -11.23 16.00 39.10
N LEU A 14 -12.25 15.24 38.66
CA LEU A 14 -12.14 13.81 38.33
C LEU A 14 -12.67 13.47 36.92
N MET A 15 -12.35 14.29 35.92
CA MET A 15 -12.56 13.96 34.48
C MET A 15 -11.28 14.06 33.64
N PHE A 16 -10.11 13.94 34.27
CA PHE A 16 -8.80 13.91 33.58
C PHE A 16 -8.01 12.61 33.82
N MET A 17 -8.65 11.55 34.31
CA MET A 17 -8.07 10.21 34.38
C MET A 17 -8.87 9.26 33.49
N GLY A 18 -8.20 8.63 32.53
CA GLY A 18 -8.65 7.34 32.04
C GLY A 18 -8.99 7.22 30.55
N ILE A 19 -8.33 7.96 29.65
CA ILE A 19 -8.07 7.41 28.32
C ILE A 19 -6.57 7.46 28.06
N THR A 20 -5.81 6.74 28.89
CA THR A 20 -4.53 6.21 28.43
C THR A 20 -4.87 5.20 27.36
N PHE A 21 -4.85 5.64 26.10
CA PHE A 21 -4.77 4.73 24.97
C PHE A 21 -3.60 3.79 25.26
N TYR A 22 -3.94 2.55 25.58
CA TYR A 22 -3.01 1.43 25.46
C TYR A 22 -2.56 1.45 24.01
N SER A 23 -1.43 2.10 23.74
CA SER A 23 -0.64 1.83 22.56
C SER A 23 -0.24 0.38 22.67
N CYS A 24 -1.07 -0.50 22.13
CA CYS A 24 -0.73 -1.89 21.88
C CYS A 24 0.32 -1.83 20.76
N ASP A 25 1.55 -1.50 21.14
CA ASP A 25 2.69 -1.39 20.25
C ASP A 25 3.20 -2.81 19.98
N SER A 26 2.36 -3.59 19.31
CA SER A 26 2.80 -4.85 18.71
C SER A 26 3.71 -4.47 17.56
N LYS A 27 5.02 -4.42 17.82
CA LYS A 27 6.02 -4.30 16.75
C LYS A 27 5.67 -5.32 15.68
N PRO A 28 5.53 -4.92 14.41
CA PRO A 28 5.22 -5.88 13.36
C PRO A 28 6.29 -6.95 13.34
N ASP A 29 5.85 -8.20 13.46
CA ASP A 29 6.70 -9.41 13.48
C ASP A 29 7.65 -9.44 12.27
N ASP A 30 7.24 -8.79 11.17
CA ASP A 30 8.03 -8.59 9.98
C ASP A 30 8.22 -7.10 9.62
N LYS A 31 9.45 -6.60 9.75
CA LYS A 31 9.82 -5.21 9.39
C LYS A 31 9.51 -4.86 7.93
N ARG A 32 9.44 -5.84 7.02
CA ARG A 32 9.13 -5.62 5.60
C ARG A 32 7.71 -5.06 5.42
N LYS A 33 6.78 -5.40 6.33
CA LYS A 33 5.43 -4.82 6.34
C LYS A 33 5.46 -3.31 6.58
N VAL A 34 6.38 -2.83 7.43
CA VAL A 34 6.57 -1.38 7.64
C VAL A 34 7.05 -0.70 6.37
N TYR A 35 8.04 -1.27 5.69
CA TYR A 35 8.56 -0.70 4.45
C TYR A 35 7.51 -0.66 3.33
N LEU A 36 6.68 -1.71 3.23
CA LEU A 36 5.56 -1.73 2.30
C LEU A 36 4.55 -0.64 2.63
N LEU A 37 4.17 -0.47 3.90
CA LEU A 37 3.26 0.59 4.33
C LEU A 37 3.82 2.00 4.08
N GLU A 38 5.12 2.20 4.26
CA GLU A 38 5.78 3.47 3.95
C GLU A 38 5.78 3.77 2.45
N ASP A 39 6.08 2.78 1.61
CA ASP A 39 6.08 2.93 0.15
C ASP A 39 4.65 3.14 -0.39
N LYS A 40 3.64 2.45 0.17
CA LYS A 40 2.21 2.65 -0.16
C LYS A 40 1.72 4.08 0.09
N LYS A 41 2.33 4.82 1.02
CA LYS A 41 2.00 6.23 1.30
C LYS A 41 2.58 7.20 0.27
N LYS A 42 3.56 6.77 -0.53
CA LYS A 42 4.26 7.61 -1.52
C LYS A 42 3.57 7.67 -2.88
N VAL A 43 2.49 6.93 -3.07
CA VAL A 43 1.72 6.96 -4.33
C VAL A 43 1.23 8.37 -4.63
N THR A 44 1.41 8.81 -5.87
CA THR A 44 1.04 10.13 -6.36
C THR A 44 0.35 10.05 -7.71
N ASP A 45 -0.60 10.95 -7.97
CA ASP A 45 -1.23 11.13 -9.28
C ASP A 45 -0.34 11.93 -10.23
N THR A 46 0.69 12.61 -9.74
CA THR A 46 1.66 13.37 -10.53
C THR A 46 3.08 12.84 -10.30
N PRO A 47 3.41 11.62 -10.77
CA PRO A 47 4.78 11.11 -10.70
C PRO A 47 5.72 12.03 -11.47
N ASP A 48 6.94 12.20 -10.98
CA ASP A 48 7.95 13.04 -11.60
C ASP A 48 8.98 12.18 -12.35
N GLN A 49 9.30 12.56 -13.58
CA GLN A 49 10.22 11.79 -14.42
C GLN A 49 11.64 11.67 -13.84
N LYS A 50 12.10 12.66 -13.07
CA LYS A 50 13.46 12.66 -12.50
C LYS A 50 13.54 11.80 -11.25
N THR A 51 12.52 11.81 -10.40
CA THR A 51 12.54 11.07 -9.13
C THR A 51 11.90 9.68 -9.21
N ASP A 52 10.95 9.48 -10.13
CA ASP A 52 10.23 8.22 -10.33
C ASP A 52 9.84 8.05 -11.82
N SER A 53 10.85 7.78 -12.64
CA SER A 53 10.71 7.63 -14.10
C SER A 53 9.80 6.47 -14.51
N ILE A 54 9.75 5.39 -13.73
CA ILE A 54 8.92 4.21 -14.02
C ILE A 54 7.45 4.56 -13.81
N SER A 55 7.08 5.19 -12.69
CA SER A 55 5.70 5.64 -12.46
C SER A 55 5.28 6.69 -13.48
N TYR A 56 6.17 7.61 -13.85
CA TYR A 56 5.92 8.59 -14.90
C TYR A 56 5.58 7.92 -16.23
N PHE A 57 6.41 6.96 -16.66
CA PHE A 57 6.16 6.17 -17.87
C PHE A 57 4.85 5.37 -17.78
N LEU A 58 4.60 4.71 -16.64
CA LEU A 58 3.42 3.87 -16.44
C LEU A 58 2.12 4.68 -16.50
N LYS A 59 2.08 5.88 -15.92
CA LYS A 59 0.92 6.76 -16.01
C LYS A 59 0.57 7.04 -17.47
N GLU A 60 1.56 7.44 -18.28
CA GLU A 60 1.37 7.72 -19.71
C GLU A 60 0.95 6.48 -20.50
N CYS A 61 1.59 5.34 -20.24
CA CYS A 61 1.30 4.11 -20.97
C CYS A 61 -0.09 3.54 -20.63
N VAL A 62 -0.43 3.44 -19.34
CA VAL A 62 -1.73 2.90 -18.89
C VAL A 62 -2.88 3.78 -19.36
N ASN A 63 -2.72 5.11 -19.32
CA ASN A 63 -3.73 6.05 -19.82
C ASN A 63 -4.07 5.84 -21.31
N ARG A 64 -3.13 5.31 -22.11
CA ARG A 64 -3.33 5.05 -23.54
C ARG A 64 -3.93 3.68 -23.80
N THR A 65 -3.54 2.69 -23.00
CA THR A 65 -3.92 1.29 -23.23
C THR A 65 -5.28 0.95 -22.64
N LEU A 66 -5.65 1.60 -21.53
CA LEU A 66 -6.78 1.18 -20.74
C LEU A 66 -8.01 2.05 -21.01
N THR A 67 -9.12 1.41 -21.32
CA THR A 67 -10.42 2.07 -21.57
C THR A 67 -11.45 1.57 -20.55
N GLY A 68 -12.45 2.38 -20.22
CA GLY A 68 -13.52 1.99 -19.29
C GLY A 68 -13.18 2.12 -17.79
N ILE A 69 -11.96 2.51 -17.43
CA ILE A 69 -11.61 2.95 -16.08
C ILE A 69 -11.17 4.40 -16.15
N LYS A 70 -11.55 5.18 -15.13
CA LYS A 70 -11.05 6.54 -14.92
C LYS A 70 -9.58 6.48 -14.49
N THR A 71 -8.68 6.52 -15.47
CA THR A 71 -7.24 6.39 -15.22
C THR A 71 -6.63 7.67 -14.64
N ASP A 72 -7.33 8.80 -14.73
CA ASP A 72 -6.96 10.09 -14.15
C ASP A 72 -6.93 10.07 -12.61
N GLU A 73 -7.70 9.19 -11.99
CA GLU A 73 -7.72 8.99 -10.53
C GLU A 73 -6.66 7.98 -10.03
N LEU A 74 -5.86 7.40 -10.93
CA LEU A 74 -4.82 6.45 -10.57
C LEU A 74 -3.59 7.16 -10.03
N LYS A 75 -3.07 6.62 -8.92
CA LYS A 75 -1.83 7.06 -8.29
C LYS A 75 -0.79 5.97 -8.41
N TYR A 76 0.46 6.37 -8.58
CA TYR A 76 1.57 5.48 -8.85
C TYR A 76 2.71 5.75 -7.89
N PHE A 77 3.41 4.69 -7.50
CA PHE A 77 4.72 4.74 -6.91
C PHE A 77 5.51 3.56 -7.46
N SER A 78 6.78 3.78 -7.77
CA SER A 78 7.68 2.71 -8.15
C SER A 78 8.95 2.74 -7.31
N LYS A 79 9.57 1.57 -7.22
CA LYS A 79 10.86 1.43 -6.59
C LYS A 79 11.63 0.32 -7.25
N GLU A 80 12.85 0.66 -7.65
CA GLU A 80 13.76 -0.29 -8.23
C GLU A 80 14.88 -0.63 -7.25
N LYS A 81 15.20 -1.93 -7.17
CA LYS A 81 16.39 -2.44 -6.49
C LYS A 81 17.00 -3.56 -7.33
N ASN A 82 18.20 -3.34 -7.85
CA ASN A 82 18.93 -4.31 -8.68
C ASN A 82 18.06 -4.81 -9.86
N ASP A 83 17.83 -6.12 -9.94
CA ASP A 83 17.03 -6.80 -10.96
C ASP A 83 15.53 -6.83 -10.65
N THR A 84 15.08 -6.09 -9.63
CA THR A 84 13.71 -6.18 -9.12
C THR A 84 13.02 -4.81 -9.10
N VAL A 85 11.80 -4.76 -9.60
CA VAL A 85 10.95 -3.56 -9.64
C VAL A 85 9.68 -3.81 -8.84
N LEU A 86 9.34 -2.88 -7.96
CA LEU A 86 8.04 -2.78 -7.32
C LEU A 86 7.26 -1.64 -7.96
N VAL A 87 6.01 -1.89 -8.29
CA VAL A 87 5.03 -0.91 -8.71
C VAL A 87 3.83 -1.01 -7.78
N ILE A 88 3.42 0.11 -7.21
CA ILE A 88 2.20 0.25 -6.43
C ILE A 88 1.27 1.19 -7.19
N VAL A 89 0.09 0.69 -7.55
CA VAL A 89 -0.96 1.47 -8.19
C VAL A 89 -2.12 1.59 -7.22
N LYS A 90 -2.52 2.81 -6.88
CA LYS A 90 -3.67 3.07 -6.02
C LYS A 90 -4.83 3.64 -6.82
N VAL A 91 -6.00 3.06 -6.61
CA VAL A 91 -7.25 3.48 -7.25
C VAL A 91 -8.09 4.28 -6.26
N GLY A 92 -8.52 5.48 -6.66
CA GLY A 92 -9.23 6.45 -5.83
C GLY A 92 -10.64 6.02 -5.41
N ASP A 93 -11.57 5.98 -6.38
CA ASP A 93 -12.90 5.39 -6.20
C ASP A 93 -13.04 4.09 -7.01
N MET A 94 -13.45 3.04 -6.32
CA MET A 94 -13.69 1.71 -6.90
C MET A 94 -15.17 1.49 -7.21
N LYS A 95 -16.06 2.44 -6.85
CA LYS A 95 -17.49 2.36 -7.13
C LYS A 95 -17.70 2.37 -8.64
N GLY A 96 -18.18 1.25 -9.17
CA GLY A 96 -18.49 1.08 -10.59
C GLY A 96 -17.41 0.39 -11.42
N ILE A 97 -16.23 0.10 -10.85
CA ILE A 97 -15.20 -0.70 -11.55
C ILE A 97 -15.43 -2.18 -11.28
N GLU A 98 -15.82 -2.93 -12.30
CA GLU A 98 -16.03 -4.38 -12.25
C GLU A 98 -14.74 -5.12 -11.88
N LYS A 99 -14.87 -6.31 -11.27
CA LYS A 99 -13.72 -7.14 -10.87
C LYS A 99 -12.84 -7.53 -12.08
N SER A 100 -13.44 -7.73 -13.25
CA SER A 100 -12.78 -7.93 -14.55
C SER A 100 -11.86 -6.75 -14.89
N SER A 101 -12.38 -5.53 -14.88
CA SER A 101 -11.61 -4.31 -15.21
C SER A 101 -10.44 -4.07 -14.24
N ARG A 102 -10.55 -4.48 -12.97
CA ARG A 102 -9.42 -4.40 -12.03
C ARG A 102 -8.23 -5.26 -12.49
N LYS A 103 -8.52 -6.46 -13.01
CA LYS A 103 -7.48 -7.34 -13.56
C LYS A 103 -6.86 -6.73 -14.81
N GLU A 104 -7.67 -6.10 -15.65
CA GLU A 104 -7.18 -5.37 -16.83
C GLU A 104 -6.20 -4.26 -16.44
N LEU A 105 -6.44 -3.52 -15.35
CA LEU A 105 -5.47 -2.54 -14.83
C LEU A 105 -4.12 -3.19 -14.48
N LEU A 106 -4.14 -4.29 -13.73
CA LEU A 106 -2.90 -4.98 -13.37
C LEU A 106 -2.15 -5.47 -14.61
N PHE A 107 -2.86 -6.04 -15.58
CA PHE A 107 -2.24 -6.52 -16.82
C PHE A 107 -1.76 -5.38 -17.71
N ALA A 108 -2.47 -4.26 -17.79
CA ALA A 108 -2.01 -3.08 -18.52
C ALA A 108 -0.69 -2.54 -17.94
N VAL A 109 -0.56 -2.50 -16.61
CA VAL A 109 0.70 -2.13 -15.94
C VAL A 109 1.82 -3.11 -16.31
N GLU A 110 1.54 -4.42 -16.24
CA GLU A 110 2.50 -5.46 -16.59
C GLU A 110 2.96 -5.37 -18.06
N ASP A 111 2.01 -5.20 -18.98
CA ASP A 111 2.26 -5.12 -20.42
C ASP A 111 3.05 -3.87 -20.77
N CYS A 112 2.73 -2.72 -20.15
CA CYS A 112 3.50 -1.50 -20.27
C CYS A 112 4.96 -1.69 -19.87
N LEU A 113 5.24 -2.38 -18.76
CA LEU A 113 6.61 -2.69 -18.34
C LEU A 113 7.27 -3.64 -19.34
N LYS A 114 6.60 -4.74 -19.72
CA LYS A 114 7.16 -5.75 -20.62
C LYS A 114 7.40 -5.26 -22.05
N ALA A 115 6.71 -4.20 -22.48
CA ALA A 115 6.94 -3.54 -23.76
C ALA A 115 8.31 -2.85 -23.83
N VAL A 116 8.93 -2.52 -22.70
CA VAL A 116 10.26 -1.91 -22.64
C VAL A 116 11.31 -2.98 -22.39
N ASP A 117 12.30 -3.09 -23.29
CA ASP A 117 13.37 -4.09 -23.21
C ASP A 117 14.10 -4.10 -21.86
N TYR A 118 14.27 -2.92 -21.25
CA TYR A 118 14.89 -2.74 -19.95
C TYR A 118 14.23 -3.56 -18.82
N PHE A 119 12.91 -3.78 -18.86
CA PHE A 119 12.20 -4.50 -17.81
C PHE A 119 11.99 -5.99 -18.11
N LYS A 120 12.25 -6.46 -19.33
CA LYS A 120 11.94 -7.84 -19.75
C LYS A 120 12.53 -8.93 -18.86
N ASN A 121 13.75 -8.70 -18.36
CA ASN A 121 14.46 -9.66 -17.52
C ASN A 121 14.37 -9.33 -16.01
N LYS A 122 13.59 -8.32 -15.63
CA LYS A 122 13.44 -7.92 -14.23
C LYS A 122 12.33 -8.70 -13.55
N LYS A 123 12.50 -8.90 -12.24
CA LYS A 123 11.46 -9.41 -11.36
C LYS A 123 10.48 -8.29 -11.05
N ILE A 124 9.25 -8.40 -11.55
CA ILE A 124 8.22 -7.38 -11.39
C ILE A 124 7.25 -7.79 -10.28
N TYR A 125 7.11 -6.89 -9.31
CA TYR A 125 6.10 -6.94 -8.25
C TYR A 125 5.09 -5.81 -8.51
N ILE A 126 3.81 -6.15 -8.57
CA ILE A 126 2.71 -5.22 -8.80
C ILE A 126 1.73 -5.37 -7.65
N ASP A 127 1.47 -4.25 -6.98
CA ASP A 127 0.50 -4.14 -5.90
C ASP A 127 -0.60 -3.14 -6.31
N VAL A 128 -1.84 -3.61 -6.43
CA VAL A 128 -2.99 -2.75 -6.76
C VAL A 128 -3.79 -2.49 -5.50
N GLU A 129 -3.74 -1.25 -5.03
CA GLU A 129 -4.37 -0.78 -3.81
C GLU A 129 -5.73 -0.15 -4.08
N GLY A 130 -6.72 -0.55 -3.29
CA GLY A 130 -7.96 0.20 -3.15
C GLY A 130 -7.83 1.29 -2.10
N ARG A 131 -8.97 1.82 -1.65
CA ARG A 131 -8.99 2.81 -0.57
C ARG A 131 -8.52 2.24 0.77
N PHE A 132 -8.87 0.99 1.07
CA PHE A 132 -8.69 0.40 2.40
C PHE A 132 -7.86 -0.88 2.42
N ASN A 133 -7.65 -1.51 1.28
CA ASN A 133 -7.02 -2.83 1.21
C ASN A 133 -6.36 -3.08 -0.15
N THR A 134 -5.48 -4.06 -0.17
CA THR A 134 -4.90 -4.61 -1.39
C THR A 134 -5.97 -5.38 -2.16
N LEU A 135 -6.11 -5.07 -3.45
CA LEU A 135 -7.13 -5.63 -4.33
C LEU A 135 -6.56 -6.76 -5.19
N LEU A 136 -5.36 -6.56 -5.72
CA LEU A 136 -4.67 -7.52 -6.57
C LEU A 136 -3.18 -7.46 -6.29
N VAL A 137 -2.54 -8.62 -6.31
CA VAL A 137 -1.09 -8.73 -6.23
C VAL A 137 -0.60 -9.61 -7.36
N LYS A 138 0.49 -9.20 -8.01
CA LYS A 138 1.26 -10.05 -8.90
C LYS A 138 2.74 -9.97 -8.58
N THR A 139 3.39 -11.12 -8.56
CA THR A 139 4.81 -11.30 -8.31
C THR A 139 5.39 -12.22 -9.39
N PRO A 140 6.72 -12.40 -9.46
CA PRO A 140 7.32 -13.32 -10.43
C PRO A 140 6.86 -14.77 -10.29
N VAL A 141 6.40 -15.19 -9.11
CA VAL A 141 6.09 -16.60 -8.79
C VAL A 141 4.63 -16.87 -8.47
N LYS A 142 3.89 -15.86 -8.03
CA LYS A 142 2.51 -15.97 -7.54
C LYS A 142 1.71 -14.73 -7.88
N ALA A 143 0.39 -14.89 -7.99
CA ALA A 143 -0.54 -13.79 -8.08
C ALA A 143 -1.79 -14.09 -7.26
N ASP A 144 -2.35 -13.06 -6.66
CA ASP A 144 -3.68 -13.08 -6.05
C ASP A 144 -4.54 -12.07 -6.79
N LEU A 145 -5.42 -12.59 -7.64
CA LEU A 145 -6.20 -11.80 -8.59
C LEU A 145 -7.71 -11.79 -8.25
N ASP A 146 -8.06 -12.12 -7.01
CA ASP A 146 -9.47 -12.22 -6.61
C ASP A 146 -10.18 -10.87 -6.46
N GLY A 147 -9.46 -9.75 -6.56
CA GLY A 147 -10.02 -8.42 -6.82
C GLY A 147 -10.87 -7.86 -5.68
N LYS A 148 -10.88 -8.52 -4.51
CA LYS A 148 -11.59 -8.08 -3.30
C LYS A 148 -10.63 -7.85 -2.14
N PHE A 149 -9.79 -8.84 -1.81
CA PHE A 149 -8.81 -8.80 -0.73
C PHE A 149 -7.63 -9.70 -1.10
N ALA A 150 -6.63 -9.13 -1.77
CA ALA A 150 -5.45 -9.90 -2.15
C ALA A 150 -4.43 -9.93 -1.01
N ASP A 151 -3.69 -11.04 -0.93
CA ASP A 151 -2.62 -11.21 0.05
C ASP A 151 -1.42 -10.30 -0.24
N SER A 152 -1.34 -9.18 0.47
CA SER A 152 -0.21 -8.24 0.37
C SER A 152 1.12 -8.83 0.85
N ASP A 153 1.11 -9.92 1.62
CA ASP A 153 2.34 -10.54 2.12
C ASP A 153 3.18 -11.14 0.96
N LEU A 154 2.54 -11.39 -0.20
CA LEU A 154 3.22 -11.78 -1.43
C LEU A 154 4.21 -10.72 -1.94
N ILE A 155 4.04 -9.44 -1.59
CA ILE A 155 4.96 -8.36 -1.99
C ILE A 155 6.23 -8.34 -1.13
N LEU A 156 6.17 -8.84 0.12
CA LEU A 156 7.26 -8.72 1.09
C LEU A 156 8.63 -9.24 0.62
N PRO A 157 8.74 -10.31 -0.20
CA PRO A 157 10.02 -10.73 -0.77
C PRO A 157 10.78 -9.63 -1.55
N PHE A 158 10.10 -8.61 -2.09
CA PHE A 158 10.73 -7.43 -2.69
C PHE A 158 11.69 -6.72 -1.70
N TYR A 159 11.35 -6.72 -0.42
CA TYR A 159 12.13 -6.07 0.64
C TYR A 159 13.24 -6.95 1.20
N GLY A 160 13.45 -8.15 0.64
CA GLY A 160 14.44 -9.11 1.08
C GLY A 160 13.84 -10.30 1.82
N LYS A 161 14.73 -11.17 2.32
CA LYS A 161 14.35 -12.38 3.06
C LYS A 161 13.74 -12.01 4.41
N ASN A 162 12.79 -12.82 4.88
CA ASN A 162 12.29 -12.66 6.24
C ASN A 162 13.43 -13.01 7.21
N ILE A 163 13.82 -12.07 8.06
CA ILE A 163 14.76 -12.32 9.14
C ILE A 163 13.92 -12.62 10.38
N ILE A 164 13.17 -13.72 10.36
CA ILE A 164 12.67 -14.26 11.62
C ILE A 164 13.92 -14.83 12.31
N PRO A 165 14.35 -14.32 13.47
CA PRO A 165 15.36 -15.03 14.25
C PRO A 165 14.79 -16.41 14.53
N ASN A 166 15.38 -17.42 13.91
CA ASN A 166 15.06 -18.81 14.11
C ASN A 166 15.05 -19.05 15.62
N LYS A 167 13.88 -19.30 16.22
CA LYS A 167 13.84 -19.79 17.59
C LYS A 167 14.60 -21.10 17.55
N GLU A 168 15.77 -21.10 18.18
CA GLU A 168 16.67 -22.24 18.32
C GLU A 168 15.86 -23.51 18.57
N THR A 169 15.86 -24.42 17.60
CA THR A 169 15.69 -25.84 17.90
C THR A 169 16.96 -26.28 18.62
N LYS A 170 16.92 -26.21 19.94
CA LYS A 170 17.77 -27.02 20.83
C LYS A 170 17.21 -28.43 20.91
#